data_AF-A0A1D8PP23-F1
#
_entry.id   AF-A0A1D8PP23-F1
#
_cell.length_a   1.000
_cell.length_b   1.000
_cell.length_c   1.000
_cell.angle_alpha   90.00
_cell.angle_beta   90.00
_cell.angle_gamma   90.00
#
_symmetry.space_group_name_H-M   'P 1'
#
loop_
_entity.id
_entity.type
_entity.pdbx_description
1 polymer ?
#
loop_
_entity_poly.entity_id
_entity_poly.type
_entity_poly.pdbx_seq_one_letter_code
_entity_poly.pdbx_strand_id
1 'polypeptide(L)' 'MSYLSSAFKGLVAGSIITPIVTKVFIVPLYFDSQIHKEIHYIQQEMEYVGWHIRHLEEEKGFQEEELYRPATYYGPVP' A
#
# COMPACT_ATOMS: atom_id res chain seq x y z
N MET A 1 -1.91 40.20 28.85
CA MET A 1 -2.68 39.02 28.41
C MET A 1 -2.78 38.97 26.88
N SER A 2 -1.77 38.50 26.14
CA SER A 2 -1.92 38.43 24.66
C SER A 2 -1.18 37.24 24.01
N TYR A 3 0.03 36.91 24.47
CA TYR A 3 0.82 35.85 23.83
C TYR A 3 0.18 34.45 23.88
N LEU A 4 -0.44 34.06 24.99
CA LEU A 4 -1.11 32.75 25.11
C LEU A 4 -2.31 32.61 24.15
N SER A 5 -3.08 33.69 23.96
CA SER A 5 -4.18 33.71 22.98
C SER A 5 -3.64 33.58 21.56
N SER A 6 -2.56 34.28 21.24
CA SER A 6 -1.92 34.18 19.92
C SER A 6 -1.34 32.80 19.66
N ALA A 7 -0.69 32.17 20.65
CA ALA A 7 -0.16 30.81 20.55
C ALA A 7 -1.29 29.77 20.34
N PHE A 8 -2.39 29.89 21.07
CA PHE A 8 -3.55 29.01 20.90
C PHE A 8 -4.19 29.17 19.52
N LYS A 9 -4.37 30.42 19.05
CA LYS A 9 -4.85 30.68 17.68
C LYS A 9 -3.89 30.09 16.64
N GLY A 10 -2.59 30.17 16.87
CA GLY A 10 -1.57 29.57 16.01
C GLY A 10 -1.65 28.05 15.97
N LEU A 11 -1.87 27.38 17.11
CA LEU A 11 -2.04 25.93 17.17
C LEU A 11 -3.31 25.46 16.47
N VAL A 12 -4.44 26.15 16.67
CA VAL A 12 -5.71 25.82 16.01
C VAL A 12 -5.61 26.07 14.49
N ALA A 13 -5.00 27.18 14.09
CA ALA A 13 -4.75 27.45 12.67
C ALA A 13 -3.81 26.40 12.08
N GLY A 14 -2.72 26.05 12.77
CA GLY A 14 -1.77 25.03 12.34
C GLY A 14 -2.42 23.64 12.23
N SER A 15 -3.28 23.25 13.17
CA SER A 15 -3.94 21.94 13.15
C SER A 15 -4.97 21.78 12.03
N ILE A 16 -5.52 22.89 11.51
CA ILE A 16 -6.48 22.88 10.40
C ILE A 16 -5.76 23.09 9.06
N ILE A 17 -4.83 24.05 8.98
CA ILE A 17 -4.14 24.39 7.74
C ILE A 17 -3.22 23.24 7.30
N THR A 18 -2.48 22.62 8.23
CA THR A 18 -1.55 21.53 7.90
C THR A 18 -2.23 20.37 7.18
N PRO A 19 -3.30 19.72 7.71
CA PRO A 19 -3.95 18.61 7.02
C PRO A 19 -4.59 19.02 5.68
N ILE A 20 -5.10 20.25 5.57
CA ILE A 20 -5.62 20.75 4.29
C ILE A 20 -4.50 20.86 3.26
N VAL A 21 -3.38 21.50 3.62
CA VAL A 21 -2.22 21.64 2.74
C VAL A 21 -1.66 20.26 2.35
N THR A 22 -1.58 19.33 3.30
CA THR A 22 -1.14 17.97 3.00
C THR A 22 -2.05 17.29 1.99
N LYS A 23 -3.38 17.33 2.16
CA LYS A 23 -4.32 16.65 1.25
C LYS A 23 -4.45 17.30 -0.13
N VAL A 24 -4.38 18.63 -0.20
CA VAL A 24 -4.64 19.38 -1.45
C VAL A 24 -3.37 19.59 -2.26
N PHE A 25 -2.21 19.70 -1.64
CA PHE A 25 -0.95 19.98 -2.34
C PHE A 25 0.05 18.83 -2.22
N ILE A 26 0.38 18.38 -1.01
CA ILE A 26 1.48 17.40 -0.82
C ILE A 26 1.11 16.03 -1.40
N VAL A 27 -0.07 15.51 -1.05
CA VAL A 27 -0.53 14.19 -1.51
C VAL A 27 -0.58 14.13 -3.04
N PRO A 28 -1.31 15.00 -3.76
CA PRO A 28 -1.37 14.91 -5.22
C PRO A 28 -0.05 15.23 -5.92
N LEU A 29 0.84 16.02 -5.31
CA LEU A 29 2.14 16.36 -5.92
C LEU A 29 3.17 15.23 -5.79
N TYR A 30 3.23 14.56 -4.64
CA TYR A 30 4.25 13.55 -4.35
C TYR A 30 3.76 12.11 -4.49
N PHE A 31 2.49 11.87 -4.20
CA PHE A 31 1.87 10.56 -4.31
C PHE A 31 1.03 10.57 -5.57
N ASP A 32 1.69 10.41 -6.72
CA ASP A 32 0.98 10.18 -7.95
C ASP A 32 0.14 8.91 -7.80
N SER A 33 -1.18 9.10 -7.79
CA SER A 33 -2.15 8.01 -7.71
C SER A 33 -2.00 7.03 -8.87
N GLN A 34 -1.40 7.45 -10.00
CA GLN A 34 -1.17 6.58 -11.16
C GLN A 34 -0.06 5.58 -10.89
N ILE A 35 1.08 6.01 -10.33
CA ILE A 35 2.21 5.11 -10.02
C ILE A 35 1.75 4.01 -9.05
N HIS A 36 0.97 4.36 -8.04
CA HIS A 36 0.43 3.38 -7.09
C HIS A 36 -0.52 2.39 -7.77
N LYS A 37 -1.32 2.85 -8.74
CA LYS A 37 -2.21 1.96 -9.51
C LYS A 37 -1.42 1.03 -10.43
N GLU A 38 -0.36 1.51 -11.07
CA GLU A 38 0.50 0.68 -11.93
C GLU A 38 1.24 -0.38 -11.12
N ILE A 39 1.85 0.00 -9.99
CA ILE A 39 2.51 -0.96 -9.10
C ILE A 39 1.49 -1.98 -8.58
N HIS A 40 0.30 -1.54 -8.17
CA HIS A 40 -0.75 -2.44 -7.72
C HIS A 40 -1.21 -3.40 -8.82
N TYR A 41 -1.37 -2.90 -10.05
CA TYR A 41 -1.73 -3.71 -11.20
C TYR A 41 -0.66 -4.78 -11.49
N ILE A 42 0.62 -4.40 -11.49
CA ILE A 42 1.74 -5.35 -11.69
C ILE A 42 1.76 -6.40 -10.59
N GLN A 43 1.56 -6.00 -9.33
CA GLN A 43 1.47 -6.93 -8.20
C GLN A 43 0.34 -7.94 -8.40
N GLN A 44 -0.85 -7.50 -8.81
CA GLN A 44 -1.99 -8.38 -9.08
C GLN A 44 -1.72 -9.36 -10.23
N GLU A 45 -1.11 -8.91 -11.32
CA GLU A 45 -0.74 -9.78 -12.45
C GLU A 45 0.30 -10.83 -12.02
N MET A 46 1.32 -10.42 -11.25
CA MET A 46 2.31 -11.36 -10.72
C MET A 46 1.69 -12.38 -9.77
N GLU A 47 0.76 -11.95 -8.92
CA GLU A 47 0.02 -12.86 -8.04
C GLU A 47 -0.82 -13.85 -8.83
N TYR A 48 -1.55 -13.39 -9.85
CA TYR A 48 -2.34 -14.25 -10.73
C TYR A 48 -1.48 -15.33 -11.41
N VAL A 49 -0.35 -14.93 -12.00
CA VAL A 49 0.59 -15.87 -12.63
C VAL A 49 1.13 -16.86 -11.60
N GLY A 50 1.49 -16.37 -10.41
CA GLY A 50 1.98 -17.21 -9.33
C GLY A 50 0.97 -18.29 -8.91
N TRP A 51 -0.28 -17.90 -8.67
CA TRP A 51 -1.35 -18.84 -8.32
C TRP A 51 -1.64 -19.81 -9.44
N HIS A 52 -1.58 -19.36 -10.69
CA HIS A 52 -1.78 -20.21 -11.85
C HIS A 52 -0.69 -21.29 -11.97
N ILE A 53 0.59 -20.93 -11.80
CA ILE A 53 1.70 -21.89 -11.83
C ILE A 53 1.54 -22.92 -10.72
N ARG A 54 1.24 -22.47 -9.50
CA ARG A 54 0.98 -23.39 -8.37
C ARG A 54 -0.11 -24.40 -8.72
N HIS A 55 -1.22 -23.95 -9.30
CA HIS A 55 -2.31 -24.84 -9.67
C HIS A 55 -1.89 -25.88 -10.72
N LEU A 56 -1.09 -25.47 -11.71
CA LEU A 56 -0.52 -26.39 -12.71
C LEU A 56 0.45 -27.40 -12.09
N GLU A 57 1.17 -27.04 -11.04
CA GLU A 57 2.03 -27.95 -10.30
C GLU A 57 1.22 -28.91 -9.42
N GLU A 58 0.15 -28.43 -8.78
CA GLU A 58 -0.80 -29.29 -8.05
C GLU A 58 -1.43 -30.33 -8.98
N GLU A 59 -1.84 -29.94 -10.19
CA GLU A 59 -2.39 -30.86 -11.21
C GLU A 59 -1.38 -31.90 -11.70
N LYS A 60 -0.09 -31.56 -11.71
CA LYS A 60 0.99 -32.50 -12.06
C LYS A 60 1.34 -33.45 -10.92
N GLY A 61 0.78 -33.25 -9.72
CA GLY A 61 1.02 -34.08 -8.55
C GLY A 61 2.27 -33.73 -7.77
N PHE A 62 2.77 -32.49 -7.88
CA PHE A 62 3.84 -32.00 -6.99
C PHE A 62 3.36 -31.97 -5.54
N GLN A 63 4.28 -32.19 -4.59
CA GLN A 63 3.96 -32.09 -3.17
C GLN A 63 3.88 -30.63 -2.72
N GLU A 64 3.08 -30.35 -1.69
CA GLU A 64 2.80 -28.99 -1.22
C GLU A 64 4.06 -28.19 -0.84
N GLU A 65 5.12 -28.88 -0.43
CA GLU A 65 6.42 -28.29 -0.08
C GLU A 65 7.20 -27.79 -1.30
N GLU A 66 7.00 -28.41 -2.47
CA GLU A 66 7.68 -28.08 -3.74
C GLU A 66 6.90 -27.08 -4.59
N LEU A 67 5.64 -26.83 -4.25
CA LEU A 67 4.78 -25.91 -4.98
C LEU A 67 5.30 -24.48 -4.94
N TYR A 68 5.18 -23.79 -6.08
CA TYR A 68 5.39 -22.36 -6.16
C TYR A 68 4.52 -21.62 -5.12
N ARG A 69 5.15 -20.64 -4.44
CA ARG A 69 4.50 -19.82 -3.42
C ARG A 69 4.35 -18.37 -3.92
N PRO A 70 3.14 -17.95 -4.30
CA PRO A 70 2.86 -16.55 -4.59
C PRO A 70 3.15 -15.67 -3.37
N ALA A 71 3.45 -14.40 -3.59
CA ALA A 71 3.78 -13.46 -2.50
C ALA A 71 2.66 -13.33 -1.44
N THR A 72 1.41 -13.59 -1.82
CA THR A 72 0.24 -13.59 -0.92
C THR A 72 0.01 -14.90 -0.19
N TYR A 73 0.84 -15.93 -0.42
CA TYR A 73 0.68 -17.22 0.24
C TYR A 73 1.27 -17.18 1.65
N TYR A 74 0.40 -17.10 2.65
CA TYR A 74 0.76 -17.11 4.08
C TYR A 74 0.69 -18.50 4.72
N GLY A 75 0.77 -19.57 3.92
CA GLY A 75 0.78 -20.94 4.43
C GLY A 75 2.06 -21.28 5.20
N PRO A 76 2.07 -22.43 5.90
CA PRO A 76 3.20 -22.85 6.73
C PRO A 76 4.50 -22.88 5.92
N VAL A 77 5.56 -22.30 6.47
CA VAL A 77 6.93 -22.41 5.94
C VAL A 77 7.43 -23.82 6.29
N PRO A 78 8.03 -24.58 5.35
CA PRO A 78 8.68 -25.84 5.69
C PRO A 78 9.83 -25.63 6.69
#